data_AF-E2BWB3-F1
#
_entry.id   AF-E2BWB3-F1
#
_cell.length_a   1.000
_cell.length_b   1.000
_cell.length_c   1.000
_cell.angle_alpha   90.00
_cell.angle_beta   90.00
_cell.angle_gamma   90.00
#
_symmetry.space_group_name_H-M   'P 1'
#
loop_
_entity.id
_entity.type
_entity.pdbx_description
1 polymer ?
#
loop_
_entity_poly.entity_id
_entity_poly.type
_entity_poly.pdbx_seq_one_letter_code
_entity_poly.pdbx_strand_id
1 'polypeptide(L)'
;MQMGLFSIITTGEFNIKDCIAKMMKSIVGKSVEFEYSNTGRVIHGQSKTNFSATITYQYIRDVLIQKFGNTLDIKKLPGQIGVWLSGDREGGRKQRMQHL
;
A
#
# COMPACT_ATOMS: atom_id res chain seq x y z
N MET A 1 -4.95 -6.79 -11.92
CA MET A 1 -4.80 -5.36 -11.61
C MET A 1 -3.72 -4.81 -12.53
N GLN A 2 -4.02 -3.85 -13.40
CA GLN A 2 -3.18 -3.50 -14.55
C GLN A 2 -2.49 -2.14 -14.32
N MET A 3 -1.21 -2.02 -14.68
CA MET A 3 -0.41 -0.77 -14.62
C MET A 3 -1.17 0.49 -15.05
N GLY A 4 -1.97 0.39 -16.12
CA GLY A 4 -2.75 1.51 -16.65
C GLY A 4 -3.71 2.13 -15.62
N LEU A 5 -4.29 1.35 -14.71
CA LEU A 5 -5.16 1.88 -13.66
C LEU A 5 -4.41 2.85 -12.74
N PHE A 6 -3.21 2.46 -12.31
CA PHE A 6 -2.38 3.29 -11.42
C PHE A 6 -1.88 4.56 -12.11
N SER A 7 -1.52 4.50 -13.38
CA SER A 7 -1.19 5.69 -14.17
C SER A 7 -2.38 6.64 -14.28
N ILE A 8 -3.58 6.13 -14.54
CA ILE A 8 -4.81 6.94 -14.65
C ILE A 8 -5.14 7.64 -13.32
N ILE A 9 -5.20 6.90 -12.21
CA ILE A 9 -5.59 7.51 -10.93
C ILE A 9 -4.56 8.50 -10.37
N THR A 10 -3.31 8.41 -10.80
CA THR A 10 -2.23 9.36 -10.44
C THR A 10 -2.01 10.44 -11.50
N THR A 11 -2.86 10.49 -12.52
CA THR A 11 -2.83 11.56 -13.53
C THR A 11 -3.13 12.91 -12.86
N GLY A 12 -2.35 13.93 -13.21
CA GLY A 12 -2.45 15.27 -12.62
C GLY A 12 -1.84 15.42 -11.23
N GLU A 13 -1.32 14.36 -10.61
CA GLU A 13 -0.59 14.48 -9.34
C GLU A 13 0.89 14.79 -9.55
N PHE A 14 1.45 15.61 -8.66
CA PHE A 14 2.86 16.02 -8.70
C PHE A 14 3.64 15.63 -7.45
N ASN A 15 2.96 15.07 -6.44
CA ASN A 15 3.58 14.65 -5.20
C ASN A 15 3.61 13.13 -5.08
N ILE A 16 4.77 12.57 -4.73
CA ILE A 16 4.95 11.11 -4.54
C ILE A 16 4.00 10.56 -3.47
N LYS A 17 3.82 11.28 -2.36
CA LYS A 17 2.95 10.85 -1.25
C LYS A 17 1.49 10.79 -1.70
N ASP A 18 1.04 11.75 -2.49
CA ASP A 18 -0.34 11.81 -2.96
C ASP A 18 -0.61 10.72 -4.00
N CYS A 19 0.35 10.44 -4.89
CA CYS A 19 0.30 9.29 -5.79
C CYS A 19 0.20 7.97 -5.02
N ILE A 20 1.06 7.74 -4.02
CA ILE A 20 1.00 6.56 -3.15
C ILE A 20 -0.37 6.51 -2.46
N ALA A 21 -0.86 7.62 -1.92
CA ALA A 21 -2.13 7.65 -1.23
C ALA A 21 -3.31 7.28 -2.14
N LYS A 22 -3.36 7.79 -3.37
CA LYS A 22 -4.42 7.43 -4.34
C LYS A 22 -4.35 5.96 -4.75
N MET A 23 -3.16 5.45 -5.08
CA MET A 23 -2.98 4.03 -5.42
C MET A 23 -3.36 3.12 -4.27
N MET A 24 -2.84 3.38 -3.07
CA MET A 24 -3.13 2.56 -1.90
C MET A 24 -4.60 2.62 -1.51
N LYS A 25 -5.27 3.78 -1.55
CA LYS A 25 -6.72 3.88 -1.33
C LYS A 25 -7.54 3.05 -2.31
N SER A 26 -7.07 2.88 -3.54
CA SER A 26 -7.80 2.11 -4.56
C SER A 26 -7.71 0.59 -4.40
N ILE A 27 -6.77 0.10 -3.58
CA ILE A 27 -6.48 -1.36 -3.46
C ILE A 27 -6.47 -1.88 -2.03
N VAL A 28 -6.17 -1.03 -1.05
CA VAL A 28 -6.11 -1.41 0.35
C VAL A 28 -7.47 -1.16 0.97
N GLY A 29 -8.29 -2.21 0.97
CA GLY A 29 -9.42 -2.35 1.89
C GLY A 29 -9.06 -3.26 3.07
N LYS A 30 -10.01 -3.48 3.97
CA LYS A 30 -9.83 -4.32 5.17
C LYS A 30 -9.21 -5.69 4.91
N SER A 31 -9.68 -6.42 3.90
CA SER A 31 -9.16 -7.76 3.59
C SER A 31 -7.67 -7.74 3.30
N VAL A 32 -7.20 -6.74 2.53
CA VAL A 32 -5.79 -6.55 2.20
C VAL A 32 -4.99 -6.14 3.43
N GLU A 33 -5.52 -5.26 4.29
CA GLU A 33 -4.88 -4.92 5.57
C GLU A 33 -4.72 -6.15 6.48
N PHE A 34 -5.67 -7.09 6.48
CA PHE A 34 -5.59 -8.32 7.28
C PHE A 34 -4.62 -9.35 6.69
N GLU A 35 -4.63 -9.55 5.38
CA GLU A 35 -3.86 -10.60 4.72
C GLU A 35 -2.39 -10.21 4.51
N TYR A 36 -2.10 -8.93 4.29
CA TYR A 36 -0.77 -8.48 3.90
C TYR A 36 -0.08 -7.62 4.96
N SER A 37 1.24 -7.72 4.98
CA SER A 37 2.13 -6.78 5.65
C SER A 37 3.24 -6.37 4.69
N ASN A 38 3.99 -5.31 5.00
CA ASN A 38 4.99 -4.81 4.08
C ASN A 38 6.09 -5.84 3.72
N THR A 39 6.52 -6.65 4.68
CA THR A 39 7.65 -7.59 4.53
C THR A 39 7.28 -9.04 4.82
N GLY A 40 6.01 -9.33 5.11
CA GLY A 40 5.58 -10.61 5.68
C GLY A 40 5.90 -10.65 7.18
N ARG A 41 4.92 -10.94 8.03
CA ARG A 41 5.06 -11.00 9.49
C ARG A 41 4.02 -11.91 10.10
N VAL A 42 4.38 -12.61 11.16
CA VAL A 42 3.41 -13.30 12.02
C VAL A 42 2.89 -12.31 13.05
N ILE A 43 1.58 -12.10 13.09
CA ILE A 43 0.91 -11.24 14.07
C ILE A 43 -0.19 -12.09 14.74
N HIS A 44 -0.14 -12.22 16.07
CA HIS A 44 -1.08 -13.04 16.85
C HIS A 44 -1.25 -14.48 16.30
N GLY A 45 -0.14 -15.12 15.89
CA GLY A 45 -0.16 -16.48 15.34
C GLY A 45 -0.66 -16.60 13.89
N GLN A 46 -1.13 -15.51 13.28
CA GLN A 46 -1.50 -15.48 11.86
C GLN A 46 -0.35 -14.89 11.02
N SER A 47 0.09 -15.64 10.01
CA SER A 47 1.10 -15.17 9.07
C SER A 47 0.49 -14.26 8.03
N LYS A 48 0.94 -13.01 7.97
CA LYS A 48 0.61 -12.08 6.89
C LYS A 48 1.60 -12.24 5.74
N THR A 49 1.08 -12.21 4.52
CA THR A 49 1.86 -12.30 3.28
C THR A 49 2.69 -11.04 3.04
N ASN A 50 3.82 -11.18 2.37
CA ASN A 50 4.69 -10.06 2.00
C ASN A 50 4.13 -9.28 0.81
N PHE A 51 3.59 -8.09 1.05
CA PHE A 51 3.06 -7.22 0.01
C PHE A 51 4.13 -6.74 -0.96
N SER A 52 5.36 -6.47 -0.50
CA SER A 52 6.45 -6.00 -1.37
C SER A 52 6.86 -7.04 -2.41
N ALA A 53 6.50 -8.31 -2.21
CA ALA A 53 6.74 -9.39 -3.16
C ALA A 53 5.60 -9.53 -4.21
N THR A 54 4.51 -8.78 -4.08
CA THR A 54 3.36 -8.87 -5.00
C THR A 54 3.62 -8.13 -6.31
N ILE A 55 2.98 -8.61 -7.39
CA ILE A 55 2.97 -7.90 -8.68
C ILE A 55 2.35 -6.50 -8.55
N THR A 56 1.38 -6.34 -7.65
CA THR A 56 0.75 -5.05 -7.35
C THR A 56 1.77 -4.03 -6.83
N TYR A 57 2.65 -4.45 -5.93
CA TYR A 57 3.72 -3.58 -5.44
C TYR A 57 4.69 -3.19 -6.56
N GLN A 58 5.04 -4.13 -7.44
CA GLN A 58 5.87 -3.85 -8.61
C GLN A 58 5.22 -2.80 -9.50
N TYR A 59 3.92 -2.91 -9.75
CA TYR A 59 3.20 -1.93 -10.55
C TYR A 59 3.17 -0.53 -9.93
N ILE A 60 2.96 -0.43 -8.61
CA ILE A 60 3.06 0.86 -7.90
C ILE A 60 4.45 1.46 -8.06
N ARG A 61 5.49 0.63 -7.87
CA ARG A 61 6.89 1.06 -8.00
C ARG A 61 7.18 1.55 -9.42
N ASP A 62 6.75 0.82 -10.44
CA ASP A 62 7.04 1.15 -11.83
C ASP A 62 6.34 2.44 -12.26
N VAL A 63 5.07 2.66 -11.86
CA VAL A 63 4.38 3.93 -12.12
C VAL A 63 5.09 5.10 -11.46
N LEU A 64 5.56 4.95 -10.21
CA LEU A 64 6.31 6.00 -9.52
C LEU A 64 7.66 6.26 -10.18
N ILE A 65 8.38 5.22 -10.63
CA ILE A 65 9.63 5.37 -11.36
C ILE A 65 9.40 6.11 -12.68
N GLN A 66 8.37 5.72 -13.45
CA GLN A 66 8.02 6.39 -14.70
C GLN A 66 7.68 7.86 -14.50
N LYS A 67 6.98 8.19 -13.41
CA LYS A 67 6.47 9.54 -13.14
C LYS A 67 7.49 10.47 -12.49
N PHE A 68 8.35 9.96 -11.62
CA PHE A 68 9.24 10.75 -10.77
C PHE A 68 10.73 10.52 -11.05
N GLY A 69 11.08 9.45 -11.77
CA GLY A 69 12.45 9.13 -12.18
C GLY A 69 13.45 9.25 -11.01
N ASN A 70 14.49 10.04 -11.23
CA ASN A 70 15.59 10.24 -10.27
C ASN A 70 15.18 10.95 -8.97
N THR A 71 13.99 11.56 -8.90
CA THR A 71 13.51 12.21 -7.66
C THR A 71 12.91 11.22 -6.67
N LEU A 72 12.61 9.98 -7.10
CA LEU A 72 12.08 8.94 -6.26
C LEU A 72 13.18 8.27 -5.43
N ASP A 73 13.08 8.38 -4.10
CA ASP A 73 13.89 7.59 -3.18
C ASP A 73 13.32 6.18 -3.02
N ILE A 74 13.78 5.26 -3.88
CA ILE A 74 13.33 3.86 -3.90
C ILE A 74 13.53 3.18 -2.54
N LYS A 75 14.56 3.56 -1.76
CA LYS A 75 14.84 2.96 -0.45
C LYS A 75 13.78 3.30 0.59
N LYS A 76 13.11 4.45 0.46
CA LYS A 76 12.02 4.88 1.35
C LYS A 76 10.65 4.29 0.97
N LEU A 77 10.49 3.83 -0.27
CA LEU A 77 9.21 3.38 -0.81
C LEU A 77 8.56 2.24 0.00
N PRO A 78 9.29 1.18 0.44
CA PRO A 78 8.71 0.15 1.30
C PRO A 78 8.12 0.71 2.60
N GLY A 79 8.78 1.69 3.23
CA GLY A 79 8.27 2.31 4.45
C GLY A 79 6.99 3.12 4.19
N GLN A 80 6.99 3.91 3.12
CA GLN A 80 5.84 4.74 2.74
C GLN A 80 4.61 3.91 2.40
N ILE A 81 4.78 2.80 1.69
CA ILE A 81 3.70 1.85 1.36
C ILE A 81 3.32 1.02 2.59
N GLY A 82 4.29 0.59 3.39
CA GLY A 82 4.06 -0.29 4.55
C GLY A 82 3.19 0.33 5.65
N VAL A 83 3.24 1.66 5.81
CA VAL A 83 2.29 2.40 6.66
C VAL A 83 0.84 2.09 6.26
N TRP A 84 0.59 1.81 4.97
CA TRP A 84 -0.75 1.50 4.50
C TRP A 84 -1.27 0.12 4.86
N LEU A 85 -0.42 -0.83 5.16
CA LEU A 85 -0.79 -2.20 5.52
C LEU A 85 -0.81 -2.41 7.04
N SER A 86 -0.43 -1.38 7.78
CA SER A 86 -0.34 -1.38 9.24
C SER A 86 -1.48 -0.61 9.89
N GLY A 87 -2.26 0.12 9.09
CA GLY A 87 -3.38 0.93 9.56
C GLY A 87 -4.61 0.09 9.85
N ASP A 88 -5.50 0.66 10.66
CA ASP A 88 -6.87 0.19 10.82
C ASP A 88 -7.80 1.28 10.27
N ARG A 89 -7.69 1.54 8.96
CA ARG A 89 -8.20 2.78 8.37
C ARG A 89 -9.71 2.81 8.22
N GLU A 90 -10.34 1.63 8.18
CA GLU A 90 -11.79 1.48 8.20
C GLU A 90 -12.37 1.38 9.62
N GLY A 91 -11.57 1.66 10.67
CA GLY A 91 -12.08 1.76 12.04
C GLY A 91 -12.36 0.41 12.73
N GLY A 92 -11.76 -0.68 12.29
CA GLY A 92 -11.79 -1.99 12.95
C GLY A 92 -11.28 -2.00 14.40
N ARG A 93 -10.59 -0.94 14.85
CA ARG A 93 -10.13 -0.78 16.24
C ARG A 93 -11.30 -0.43 17.15
N LYS A 94 -12.26 0.35 16.64
CA LYS A 94 -13.55 0.61 17.32
C LYS A 94 -14.42 -0.65 17.36
N GLN A 95 -14.42 -1.48 16.31
CA GLN A 95 -15.21 -2.71 16.27
C GLN A 95 -14.67 -3.79 17.23
N ARG A 96 -13.34 -3.89 17.40
CA ARG A 96 -12.74 -4.83 18.38
C ARG A 96 -13.01 -4.48 19.84
N MET A 97 -13.27 -3.21 20.15
CA MET A 97 -13.61 -2.76 21.52
C MET A 97 -15.10 -2.85 21.85
N GLN A 98 -15.97 -3.23 20.89
CA GLN A 98 -17.39 -3.47 21.15
C GLN A 98 -17.72 -4.95 21.43
N HIS A 99 -16.72 -5.84 21.35
CA HIS A 99 -16.85 -7.29 21.56
C HIS A 99 -15.88 -7.82 22.64
N LEU A 100 -15.31 -6.93 23.45
CA LEU A 100 -14.60 -7.23 24.71
C LEU A 100 -15.37 -6.58 25.85
#